data_AF-A0A920SH80-F1
#
_entry.id   AF-A0A920SH80-F1
#
_cell.length_a   1.000
_cell.length_b   1.000
_cell.length_c   1.000
_cell.angle_alpha   90.00
_cell.angle_beta   90.00
_cell.angle_gamma   90.00
#
_symmetry.space_group_name_H-M   'P 1'
#
loop_
_entity.id
_entity.type
_entity.pdbx_description
1 polymer ?
#
loop_
_entity_poly.entity_id
_entity_poly.type
_entity_poly.pdbx_seq_one_letter_code
_entity_poly.pdbx_strand_id
1 'polypeptide(L)'
;MPFLPTAAYSIHLQVALDNVPNTLGRLATAIGEAGANIISMGGFDVRGDLLVNDMVVNCRDEDHATAVVSAIENQDGVEILHWHDRTFDMHEGGKIEVVSLTEVNDRHDLSMAYTPGVARVCMAIHEEPALAHDLTIKKNTVAVVTDGTAVLGLGDIGPAAAMPVMEGKALLFKEFAGVDAFPICLDVADPQEIIDTVVRLAPTFGGINLEDIAAPAAFEVEEALREALDIPVFHDDQHGTAVVTLAALWNACRLTGREIGNLSVVIAGMGAAGVAVGRILLDAGVGEIVGWTVPARSTRGATT
;
A
#
# COMPACT_ATOMS: atom_id res chain seq x y z
N MET A 1 19.45 -11.56 10.62
CA MET A 1 20.47 -10.52 10.30
C MET A 1 20.10 -9.29 11.12
N PRO A 2 21.06 -8.51 11.66
CA PRO A 2 20.72 -7.15 12.08
C PRO A 2 20.07 -6.47 10.88
N PHE A 3 18.94 -5.78 11.09
CA PHE A 3 18.27 -5.06 10.00
C PHE A 3 19.30 -4.14 9.34
N LEU A 4 19.59 -4.37 8.06
CA LEU A 4 20.52 -3.51 7.33
C LEU A 4 19.84 -2.16 7.08
N PRO A 5 20.58 -1.04 7.00
CA PRO A 5 19.96 0.22 6.65
C PRO A 5 19.23 0.18 5.30
N THR A 6 18.03 0.75 5.21
CA THR A 6 17.17 0.68 4.02
C THR A 6 16.61 2.04 3.61
N ALA A 7 16.07 2.11 2.39
CA ALA A 7 15.42 3.32 1.88
C ALA A 7 14.12 3.68 2.63
N ALA A 8 13.45 2.69 3.25
CA ALA A 8 12.19 2.90 3.98
C ALA A 8 12.37 3.74 5.25
N TYR A 9 13.58 3.79 5.80
CA TYR A 9 13.97 4.62 6.93
C TYR A 9 15.09 5.57 6.52
N SER A 10 15.02 6.10 5.29
CA SER A 10 16.04 7.02 4.80
C SER A 10 15.69 8.46 5.15
N ILE A 11 16.71 9.20 5.59
CA ILE A 11 16.59 10.63 5.87
C ILE A 11 17.28 11.43 4.78
N HIS A 12 16.70 12.57 4.44
CA HIS A 12 17.37 13.62 3.69
C HIS A 12 17.92 14.64 4.68
N LEU A 13 19.19 15.01 4.52
CA LEU A 13 19.89 15.96 5.37
C LEU A 13 20.43 17.08 4.49
N GLN A 14 20.20 18.32 4.91
CA GLN A 14 20.94 19.47 4.42
C GLN A 14 21.86 19.95 5.55
N VAL A 15 23.17 19.93 5.30
CA VAL A 15 24.19 20.30 6.27
C VAL A 15 25.03 21.47 5.78
N ALA A 16 25.40 22.37 6.69
CA ALA A 16 26.46 23.34 6.49
C ALA A 16 27.74 22.81 7.15
N LEU A 17 28.83 22.81 6.39
CA LEU A 17 30.14 22.34 6.83
C LEU A 17 31.11 23.52 6.83
N ASP A 18 31.96 23.64 7.84
CA ASP A 18 33.12 24.52 7.76
C ASP A 18 33.97 24.12 6.55
N ASN A 19 34.24 25.07 5.67
CA ASN A 19 35.01 24.88 4.44
C ASN A 19 36.52 24.81 4.72
N VAL A 20 36.90 23.85 5.57
CA VAL A 20 38.27 23.55 5.97
C VAL A 20 38.56 22.06 5.78
N PRO A 21 39.84 21.66 5.64
CA PRO A 21 40.19 20.26 5.45
C PRO A 21 39.61 19.34 6.53
N ASN A 22 39.19 18.14 6.11
CA ASN A 22 38.67 17.03 6.92
C ASN A 22 37.24 17.14 7.45
N THR A 23 36.56 18.29 7.37
CA THR A 23 35.18 18.41 7.92
C THR A 23 34.21 17.40 7.29
N LEU A 24 34.17 17.34 5.95
CA LEU A 24 33.34 16.36 5.22
C LEU A 24 33.74 14.90 5.54
N GLY A 25 35.04 14.64 5.70
CA GLY A 25 35.53 13.30 6.02
C GLY A 25 35.08 12.84 7.41
N ARG A 26 35.11 13.74 8.40
CA ARG A 26 34.60 13.47 9.76
C ARG A 26 33.10 13.20 9.74
N LEU A 27 32.34 14.01 9.02
CA LEU A 27 30.90 13.78 8.84
C LEU A 27 30.62 12.39 8.25
N ALA A 28 31.24 12.05 7.13
CA ALA A 28 31.03 10.76 6.48
C ALA A 28 31.44 9.58 7.39
N THR A 29 32.52 9.76 8.16
CA THR A 29 32.98 8.77 9.14
C THR A 29 31.97 8.61 10.28
N ALA A 30 31.45 9.71 10.84
CA ALA A 30 30.48 9.68 11.92
C ALA A 30 29.18 8.96 11.52
N ILE A 31 28.68 9.21 10.30
CA ILE A 31 27.52 8.50 9.76
C ILE A 31 27.81 6.99 9.63
N GLY A 32 29.00 6.63 9.13
CA GLY A 32 29.43 5.24 9.01
C GLY A 32 29.60 4.54 10.37
N GLU A 33 30.17 5.23 11.36
CA GLU A 33 30.35 4.72 12.72
C GLU A 33 29.02 4.55 13.47
N ALA A 34 28.03 5.41 13.19
CA ALA A 34 26.65 5.22 13.66
C ALA A 34 25.98 3.98 13.04
N GLY A 35 26.57 3.42 11.96
CA GLY A 35 26.08 2.22 11.29
C GLY A 35 25.01 2.51 10.25
N ALA A 36 24.96 3.73 9.73
CA ALA A 36 24.11 4.15 8.61
C ALA A 36 24.88 4.14 7.29
N ASN A 37 24.15 4.24 6.18
CA ASN A 37 24.74 4.17 4.84
C ASN A 37 24.42 5.42 4.03
N ILE A 38 25.44 6.14 3.58
CA ILE A 38 25.27 7.30 2.69
C ILE A 38 24.95 6.78 1.29
N ILE A 39 23.76 7.10 0.78
CA ILE A 39 23.27 6.62 -0.52
C ILE A 39 23.55 7.61 -1.63
N SER A 40 23.36 8.89 -1.33
CA SER A 40 23.68 9.96 -2.26
C SER A 40 24.21 11.16 -1.50
N MET A 41 25.07 11.89 -2.18
CA MET A 41 25.58 13.17 -1.76
C MET A 41 25.40 14.10 -2.95
N GLY A 42 24.64 15.16 -2.74
CA GLY A 42 24.34 16.18 -3.74
C GLY A 42 25.55 17.05 -4.05
N GLY A 43 25.29 18.12 -4.82
CA GLY A 43 26.30 19.14 -5.09
C GLY A 43 26.73 19.88 -3.83
N PHE A 44 27.85 20.59 -3.95
CA PHE A 44 28.34 21.48 -2.91
C PHE A 44 28.11 22.93 -3.32
N ASP A 45 27.46 23.71 -2.46
CA ASP A 45 27.34 25.16 -2.60
C ASP A 45 28.31 25.84 -1.62
N VAL A 46 29.29 26.58 -2.14
CA VAL A 46 30.29 27.27 -1.34
C VAL A 46 29.81 28.69 -1.06
N ARG A 47 29.51 28.97 0.21
CA ARG A 47 29.03 30.28 0.67
C ARG A 47 30.00 30.86 1.68
N GLY A 48 31.02 31.55 1.17
CA GLY A 48 32.11 32.07 2.00
C GLY A 48 32.89 30.94 2.65
N ASP A 49 32.86 30.91 3.98
CA ASP A 49 33.57 29.91 4.79
C ASP A 49 32.75 28.63 5.04
N LEU A 50 31.53 28.55 4.48
CA LEU A 50 30.65 27.39 4.60
C LEU A 50 30.52 26.63 3.28
N LEU A 51 30.40 25.32 3.40
CA LEU A 51 30.13 24.36 2.35
C LEU A 51 28.79 23.70 2.65
N VAL A 52 27.74 24.06 1.91
CA VAL A 52 26.41 23.47 2.07
C VAL A 52 26.28 22.25 1.17
N ASN A 53 25.73 21.17 1.73
CA ASN A 53 25.54 19.92 1.01
C ASN A 53 24.24 19.23 1.42
N ASP A 54 23.58 18.64 0.43
CA ASP A 54 22.43 17.76 0.62
C ASP A 54 22.87 16.30 0.53
N MET A 55 22.35 15.43 1.38
CA MET A 55 22.66 14.00 1.33
C MET A 55 21.49 13.13 1.76
N VAL A 56 21.48 11.90 1.26
CA VAL A 56 20.53 10.87 1.67
C VAL A 56 21.27 9.78 2.42
N VAL A 57 20.77 9.46 3.60
CA VAL A 57 21.32 8.45 4.48
C VAL A 57 20.26 7.42 4.79
N ASN A 58 20.56 6.14 4.52
CA ASN A 58 19.71 5.04 4.94
C ASN A 58 19.98 4.71 6.41
N CYS A 59 18.90 4.57 7.17
CA CYS A 59 18.91 4.10 8.55
C CYS A 59 18.18 2.75 8.65
N ARG A 60 18.19 2.16 9.84
CA ARG A 60 17.65 0.80 10.08
C ARG A 60 16.19 0.84 10.48
N ASP A 61 15.84 1.88 11.23
CA ASP A 61 14.58 2.20 11.86
C ASP A 61 14.62 3.69 12.28
N GLU A 62 13.51 4.19 12.84
CA GLU A 62 13.34 5.58 13.29
C GLU A 62 14.29 5.97 14.44
N ASP A 63 14.51 5.07 15.40
CA ASP A 63 15.43 5.29 16.52
C ASP A 63 16.86 5.46 16.01
N HIS A 64 17.26 4.64 15.04
CA HIS A 64 18.57 4.75 14.40
C HIS A 64 18.70 6.03 13.58
N ALA A 65 17.64 6.48 12.89
CA ALA A 65 17.67 7.78 12.20
C ALA A 65 17.94 8.93 13.17
N THR A 66 17.25 8.95 14.31
CA THR A 66 17.49 9.93 15.38
C THR A 66 18.92 9.85 15.92
N ALA A 67 19.43 8.64 16.17
CA ALA A 67 20.81 8.44 16.63
C ALA A 67 21.86 8.94 15.62
N VAL A 68 21.61 8.77 14.32
CA VAL A 68 22.48 9.26 13.24
C VAL A 68 22.47 10.79 13.19
N VAL A 69 21.29 11.42 13.27
CA VAL A 69 21.16 12.87 13.36
C VAL A 69 21.95 13.40 14.55
N SER A 70 21.79 12.82 15.74
CA SER A 70 22.56 13.21 16.92
C SER A 70 24.07 12.99 16.75
N ALA A 71 24.50 11.93 16.05
CA ALA A 71 25.93 11.70 15.77
C ALA A 71 26.52 12.79 14.85
N ILE A 72 25.73 13.30 13.91
CA ILE A 72 26.10 14.41 13.01
C ILE A 72 26.15 15.73 13.77
N GLU A 73 25.15 16.03 14.61
CA GLU A 73 25.09 17.27 15.42
C GLU A 73 26.28 17.41 16.38
N ASN A 74 26.88 16.30 16.79
CA ASN A 74 28.05 16.29 17.67
C ASN A 74 29.39 16.46 16.92
N GLN A 75 29.38 16.65 15.59
CA GLN A 75 30.61 16.84 14.83
C GLN A 75 31.05 18.32 14.78
N ASP A 76 32.29 18.58 15.18
CA ASP A 76 32.88 19.91 15.08
C ASP A 76 32.93 20.40 13.62
N GLY A 77 32.36 21.59 13.39
CA GLY A 77 32.28 22.25 12.09
C GLY A 77 31.18 21.72 11.19
N VAL A 78 30.16 21.05 11.75
CA VAL A 78 28.96 20.59 11.04
C VAL A 78 27.71 21.16 11.72
N GLU A 79 26.84 21.75 10.93
CA GLU A 79 25.51 22.21 11.35
C GLU A 79 24.46 21.55 10.46
N ILE A 80 23.43 20.94 11.05
CA ILE A 80 22.28 20.46 10.29
C ILE A 80 21.32 21.64 10.10
N LEU A 81 21.12 22.05 8.86
CA LEU A 81 20.20 23.13 8.51
C LEU A 81 18.75 22.63 8.47
N HIS A 82 18.54 21.45 7.88
CA HIS A 82 17.25 20.79 7.79
C HIS A 82 17.44 19.29 7.64
N TRP A 83 16.52 18.50 8.18
CA TRP A 83 16.40 17.09 7.84
C TRP A 83 14.96 16.63 7.92
N HIS A 84 14.61 15.62 7.12
CA HIS A 84 13.29 15.02 7.12
C HIS A 84 13.37 13.52 6.80
N ASP A 85 12.36 12.77 7.24
CA ASP A 85 12.17 11.38 6.85
C ASP A 85 11.57 11.32 5.45
N ARG A 86 12.26 10.65 4.52
CA ARG A 86 11.88 10.62 3.11
C ARG A 86 10.61 9.82 2.85
N THR A 87 10.26 8.88 3.73
CA THR A 87 9.00 8.16 3.64
C THR A 87 7.85 9.09 4.00
N PHE A 88 7.97 9.91 5.04
CA PHE A 88 6.94 10.90 5.39
C PHE A 88 6.79 11.97 4.31
N ASP A 89 7.89 12.49 3.78
CA ASP A 89 7.85 13.46 2.67
C ASP A 89 7.17 12.89 1.42
N MET A 90 7.36 11.60 1.11
CA MET A 90 6.66 10.93 0.00
C MET A 90 5.13 10.87 0.21
N HIS A 91 4.66 11.00 1.44
CA HIS A 91 3.22 10.99 1.77
C HIS A 91 2.63 12.39 1.95
N GLU A 92 3.43 13.45 1.80
CA GLU A 92 2.92 14.82 1.87
C GLU A 92 1.92 15.06 0.71
N GLY A 93 0.65 15.30 1.06
CA GLY A 93 -0.42 15.50 0.07
C GLY A 93 -1.05 14.23 -0.50
N GLY A 94 -0.60 13.04 -0.07
CA GLY A 94 -1.10 11.75 -0.56
C GLY A 94 -0.35 11.25 -1.80
N LYS A 95 -0.63 10.00 -2.20
CA LYS A 95 0.11 9.29 -3.27
C LYS A 95 -0.57 9.28 -4.64
N ILE A 96 -1.80 9.78 -4.72
CA ILE A 96 -2.63 9.75 -5.93
C ILE A 96 -3.32 11.09 -6.14
N GLU A 97 -3.66 11.39 -7.38
CA GLU A 97 -4.42 12.58 -7.77
C GLU A 97 -5.48 12.25 -8.83
N VAL A 98 -6.47 13.13 -9.00
CA VAL A 98 -7.48 13.01 -10.06
C VAL A 98 -7.11 13.95 -11.20
N VAL A 99 -6.83 13.37 -12.37
CA VAL A 99 -6.48 14.12 -13.58
C VAL A 99 -7.58 13.93 -14.62
N SER A 100 -8.00 15.02 -15.26
CA SER A 100 -8.99 14.98 -16.33
C SER A 100 -8.48 14.23 -17.55
N LEU A 101 -9.30 13.34 -18.12
CA LEU A 101 -8.99 12.60 -19.35
C LEU A 101 -9.21 13.42 -20.63
N THR A 102 -9.84 14.59 -20.51
CA THR A 102 -10.18 15.47 -21.62
C THR A 102 -9.97 16.91 -21.19
N GLU A 103 -9.33 17.70 -22.06
CA GLU A 103 -9.14 19.12 -21.83
C GLU A 103 -10.45 19.90 -22.05
N VAL A 104 -10.64 20.96 -21.28
CA VAL A 104 -11.73 21.92 -21.47
C VAL A 104 -11.12 23.28 -21.73
N ASN A 105 -10.90 23.60 -23.01
CA ASN A 105 -10.14 24.79 -23.42
C ASN A 105 -11.04 26.00 -23.67
N ASP A 106 -12.29 25.77 -24.06
CA ASP A 106 -13.24 26.83 -24.37
C ASP A 106 -14.70 26.51 -23.96
N ARG A 107 -15.62 27.41 -24.34
CA ARG A 107 -17.04 27.26 -24.06
C ARG A 107 -17.69 26.10 -24.80
N HIS A 108 -17.18 25.73 -25.98
CA HIS A 108 -17.69 24.60 -26.75
C HIS A 108 -17.34 23.30 -26.04
N ASP A 109 -16.09 23.13 -25.62
CA ASP A 109 -15.65 21.96 -24.85
C ASP A 109 -16.45 21.82 -23.56
N LEU A 110 -16.62 22.91 -22.80
CA LEU A 110 -17.41 22.91 -21.57
C LEU A 110 -18.87 22.49 -21.82
N SER A 111 -19.46 22.95 -22.93
CA SER A 111 -20.84 22.62 -23.28
C SER A 111 -21.04 21.15 -23.67
N MET A 112 -19.98 20.46 -24.09
CA MET A 112 -19.98 19.03 -24.41
C MET A 112 -19.69 18.19 -23.17
N ALA A 113 -18.64 18.53 -22.41
CA ALA A 113 -18.22 17.83 -21.20
C ALA A 113 -19.23 17.98 -20.05
N TYR A 114 -19.96 19.09 -20.01
CA TYR A 114 -20.96 19.39 -19.00
C TYR A 114 -22.27 19.87 -19.65
N THR A 115 -22.92 20.86 -19.07
CA THR A 115 -24.23 21.32 -19.53
C THR A 115 -24.14 22.17 -20.81
N PRO A 116 -25.06 21.99 -21.77
CA PRO A 116 -26.18 21.04 -21.76
C PRO A 116 -25.86 19.66 -22.35
N GLY A 117 -24.69 19.44 -22.96
CA GLY A 117 -24.36 18.24 -23.74
C GLY A 117 -24.41 16.93 -22.96
N VAL A 118 -23.90 16.93 -21.72
CA VAL A 118 -23.85 15.75 -20.84
C VAL A 118 -25.22 15.13 -20.60
N ALA A 119 -26.32 15.90 -20.68
CA ALA A 119 -27.68 15.40 -20.50
C ALA A 119 -28.02 14.30 -21.52
N ARG A 120 -27.48 14.35 -22.74
CA ARG A 120 -27.67 13.31 -23.76
C ARG A 120 -27.02 12.00 -23.37
N VAL A 121 -25.83 12.06 -22.75
CA VAL A 121 -25.11 10.88 -22.24
C VAL A 121 -25.87 10.29 -21.05
N CYS A 122 -26.38 11.13 -20.14
CA CYS A 122 -27.21 10.68 -19.02
C CYS A 122 -28.47 9.94 -19.51
N MET A 123 -29.18 10.49 -20.50
CA MET A 123 -30.39 9.84 -21.04
C MET A 123 -30.07 8.55 -21.78
N ALA A 124 -28.94 8.47 -22.50
CA ALA A 124 -28.51 7.22 -23.13
C ALA A 124 -28.26 6.12 -22.09
N ILE A 125 -27.62 6.44 -20.96
CA ILE A 125 -27.42 5.48 -19.86
C ILE A 125 -28.76 5.14 -19.17
N HIS A 126 -29.68 6.10 -19.05
CA HIS A 126 -31.01 5.83 -18.50
C HIS A 126 -31.80 4.83 -19.35
N GLU A 127 -31.70 4.93 -20.67
CA GLU A 127 -32.34 4.03 -21.63
C GLU A 127 -31.62 2.66 -21.69
N GLU A 128 -30.29 2.65 -21.62
CA GLU A 128 -29.46 1.44 -21.64
C GLU A 128 -28.38 1.50 -20.53
N PRO A 129 -28.65 0.97 -19.32
CA PRO A 129 -27.75 1.07 -18.17
C PRO A 129 -26.34 0.50 -18.38
N ALA A 130 -26.19 -0.48 -19.27
CA ALA A 130 -24.89 -1.08 -19.61
C ALA A 130 -23.91 -0.04 -20.21
N LEU A 131 -24.41 1.02 -20.87
CA LEU A 131 -23.58 2.08 -21.42
C LEU A 131 -22.82 2.86 -20.36
N ALA A 132 -23.18 2.75 -19.07
CA ALA A 132 -22.38 3.31 -17.99
C ALA A 132 -20.93 2.80 -18.01
N HIS A 133 -20.72 1.53 -18.40
CA HIS A 133 -19.39 0.97 -18.53
C HIS A 133 -18.58 1.62 -19.65
N ASP A 134 -19.21 2.02 -20.76
CA ASP A 134 -18.47 2.54 -21.92
C ASP A 134 -18.36 4.07 -21.94
N LEU A 135 -19.33 4.76 -21.36
CA LEU A 135 -19.44 6.22 -21.40
C LEU A 135 -18.99 6.91 -20.11
N THR A 136 -18.50 6.17 -19.12
CA THR A 136 -18.02 6.72 -17.85
C THR A 136 -16.73 6.06 -17.37
N ILE A 137 -16.16 6.58 -16.29
CA ILE A 137 -14.99 6.01 -15.63
C ILE A 137 -15.21 4.58 -15.11
N LYS A 138 -16.47 4.14 -14.94
CA LYS A 138 -16.83 2.77 -14.52
C LYS A 138 -16.08 1.69 -15.31
N LYS A 139 -15.74 1.97 -16.57
CA LYS A 139 -14.91 1.12 -17.45
C LYS A 139 -13.62 0.61 -16.80
N ASN A 140 -12.94 1.47 -16.04
CA ASN A 140 -11.58 1.24 -15.59
C ASN A 140 -11.37 1.55 -14.10
N THR A 141 -12.44 1.91 -13.38
CA THR A 141 -12.34 2.32 -11.98
C THR A 141 -12.68 1.19 -11.01
N VAL A 142 -11.80 0.94 -10.05
CA VAL A 142 -11.96 -0.06 -8.97
C VAL A 142 -12.04 0.65 -7.62
N ALA A 143 -12.97 0.24 -6.75
CA ALA A 143 -12.96 0.70 -5.36
C ALA A 143 -12.04 -0.20 -4.53
N VAL A 144 -11.09 0.39 -3.81
CA VAL A 144 -10.27 -0.32 -2.80
C VAL A 144 -10.92 -0.06 -1.44
N VAL A 145 -11.64 -1.03 -0.91
CA VAL A 145 -12.51 -0.87 0.26
C VAL A 145 -11.89 -1.56 1.48
N THR A 146 -11.86 -0.84 2.60
CA THR A 146 -11.39 -1.33 3.90
C THR A 146 -12.17 -0.69 5.04
N ASP A 147 -12.21 -1.33 6.21
CA ASP A 147 -12.58 -0.72 7.49
C ASP A 147 -11.35 -0.41 8.38
N GLY A 148 -10.14 -0.84 7.95
CA GLY A 148 -8.90 -0.64 8.69
C GLY A 148 -8.73 -1.56 9.92
N THR A 149 -9.48 -2.66 9.99
CA THR A 149 -9.45 -3.58 11.14
C THR A 149 -8.29 -4.59 11.10
N ALA A 150 -7.62 -4.77 9.96
CA ALA A 150 -6.50 -5.70 9.81
C ALA A 150 -5.36 -5.13 8.95
N VAL A 151 -4.98 -3.86 9.18
CA VAL A 151 -3.97 -3.18 8.34
C VAL A 151 -2.60 -3.82 8.50
N LEU A 152 -2.10 -4.48 7.45
CA LEU A 152 -0.78 -5.11 7.41
C LEU A 152 -0.56 -6.05 8.62
N GLY A 153 0.50 -5.82 9.40
CA GLY A 153 0.76 -6.49 10.69
C GLY A 153 0.43 -5.62 11.90
N LEU A 154 -0.22 -4.47 11.70
CA LEU A 154 -0.53 -3.49 12.74
C LEU A 154 -1.86 -3.80 13.45
N GLY A 155 -2.74 -4.56 12.77
CA GLY A 155 -4.05 -4.93 13.29
C GLY A 155 -5.07 -3.81 13.10
N ASP A 156 -6.00 -3.71 14.05
CA ASP A 156 -7.06 -2.71 14.02
C ASP A 156 -6.51 -1.34 14.47
N ILE A 157 -6.28 -0.48 13.47
CA ILE A 157 -5.83 0.90 13.66
C ILE A 157 -6.83 1.91 13.10
N GLY A 158 -7.98 1.42 12.63
CA GLY A 158 -9.08 2.20 12.09
C GLY A 158 -8.87 2.71 10.66
N PRO A 159 -9.95 3.22 10.03
CA PRO A 159 -10.02 3.52 8.61
C PRO A 159 -9.11 4.69 8.18
N ALA A 160 -8.98 5.72 9.03
CA ALA A 160 -8.15 6.88 8.74
C ALA A 160 -6.67 6.50 8.67
N ALA A 161 -6.20 5.62 9.57
CA ALA A 161 -4.83 5.14 9.58
C ALA A 161 -4.55 4.11 8.47
N ALA A 162 -5.60 3.46 7.94
CA ALA A 162 -5.50 2.57 6.78
C ALA A 162 -5.31 3.33 5.44
N MET A 163 -5.73 4.60 5.37
CA MET A 163 -5.74 5.39 4.12
C MET A 163 -4.41 5.37 3.35
N PRO A 164 -3.22 5.55 3.98
CA PRO A 164 -1.96 5.45 3.26
C PRO A 164 -1.78 4.08 2.59
N VAL A 165 -2.17 2.98 3.23
CA VAL A 165 -2.05 1.65 2.62
C VAL A 165 -2.98 1.55 1.40
N MET A 166 -4.21 2.05 1.51
CA MET A 166 -5.21 2.02 0.43
C MET A 166 -4.81 2.91 -0.76
N GLU A 167 -4.26 4.10 -0.51
CA GLU A 167 -3.66 4.93 -1.56
C GLU A 167 -2.48 4.22 -2.23
N GLY A 168 -1.67 3.49 -1.44
CA GLY A 168 -0.60 2.66 -1.95
C GLY A 168 -1.13 1.60 -2.91
N LYS A 169 -2.18 0.87 -2.53
CA LYS A 169 -2.84 -0.10 -3.42
C LYS A 169 -3.37 0.55 -4.68
N ALA A 170 -4.00 1.72 -4.57
CA ALA A 170 -4.50 2.46 -5.73
C ALA A 170 -3.38 2.86 -6.70
N LEU A 171 -2.25 3.36 -6.17
CA LEU A 171 -1.03 3.63 -6.94
C LEU A 171 -0.53 2.37 -7.66
N LEU A 172 -0.49 1.21 -6.98
CA LEU A 172 -0.04 -0.04 -7.61
C LEU A 172 -0.97 -0.53 -8.72
N PHE A 173 -2.30 -0.42 -8.55
CA PHE A 173 -3.27 -0.69 -9.61
C PHE A 173 -2.98 0.16 -10.86
N LYS A 174 -2.67 1.44 -10.66
CA LYS A 174 -2.36 2.35 -11.76
C LYS A 174 -1.03 2.01 -12.44
N GLU A 175 0.03 1.88 -11.66
CA GLU A 175 1.39 1.68 -12.18
C GLU A 175 1.59 0.32 -12.86
N PHE A 176 1.00 -0.75 -12.33
CA PHE A 176 1.24 -2.10 -12.84
C PHE A 176 0.16 -2.62 -13.80
N ALA A 177 -1.07 -2.12 -13.71
CA ALA A 177 -2.18 -2.61 -14.52
C ALA A 177 -2.89 -1.52 -15.33
N GLY A 178 -2.56 -0.24 -15.14
CA GLY A 178 -3.27 0.87 -15.78
C GLY A 178 -4.71 1.06 -15.28
N VAL A 179 -5.06 0.46 -14.13
CA VAL A 179 -6.40 0.51 -13.53
C VAL A 179 -6.53 1.74 -12.63
N ASP A 180 -7.63 2.48 -12.75
CA ASP A 180 -7.89 3.68 -11.94
C ASP A 180 -8.54 3.28 -10.61
N ALA A 181 -7.75 2.95 -9.59
CA ALA A 181 -8.29 2.58 -8.29
C ALA A 181 -8.54 3.80 -7.39
N PHE A 182 -9.56 3.73 -6.55
CA PHE A 182 -9.89 4.78 -5.58
C PHE A 182 -10.06 4.20 -4.17
N PRO A 183 -9.34 4.73 -3.15
CA PRO A 183 -9.42 4.23 -1.78
C PRO A 183 -10.73 4.65 -1.09
N ILE A 184 -11.37 3.71 -0.40
CA ILE A 184 -12.61 3.91 0.37
C ILE A 184 -12.43 3.25 1.74
N CYS A 185 -11.97 4.03 2.72
CA CYS A 185 -11.89 3.61 4.11
C CYS A 185 -13.19 3.96 4.84
N LEU A 186 -13.87 2.96 5.40
CA LEU A 186 -15.17 3.10 6.04
C LEU A 186 -15.05 3.06 7.57
N ASP A 187 -15.57 4.08 8.24
CA ASP A 187 -15.69 4.13 9.70
C ASP A 187 -16.99 3.49 10.15
N VAL A 188 -16.95 2.15 10.25
CA VAL A 188 -18.10 1.30 10.56
C VAL A 188 -17.71 0.26 11.60
N ALA A 189 -18.69 -0.20 12.37
CA ALA A 189 -18.48 -1.20 13.41
C ALA A 189 -19.05 -2.58 13.05
N ASP A 190 -20.02 -2.62 12.13
CA ASP A 190 -20.70 -3.84 11.67
C ASP A 190 -20.32 -4.16 10.20
N PRO A 191 -19.89 -5.39 9.89
CA PRO A 191 -19.66 -5.85 8.51
C PRO A 191 -20.85 -5.61 7.57
N GLN A 192 -22.09 -5.65 8.07
CA GLN A 192 -23.28 -5.35 7.26
C GLN A 192 -23.28 -3.91 6.74
N GLU A 193 -22.72 -2.95 7.48
CA GLU A 193 -22.61 -1.56 7.03
C GLU A 193 -21.63 -1.42 5.85
N ILE A 194 -20.58 -2.25 5.82
CA ILE A 194 -19.67 -2.35 4.67
C ILE A 194 -20.44 -2.85 3.45
N ILE A 195 -21.17 -3.96 3.61
CA ILE A 195 -21.94 -4.58 2.52
C ILE A 195 -22.94 -3.57 1.93
N ASP A 196 -23.77 -2.96 2.78
CA ASP A 196 -24.78 -1.98 2.39
C ASP A 196 -24.17 -0.77 1.67
N THR A 197 -23.04 -0.28 2.17
CA THR A 197 -22.34 0.88 1.61
C THR A 197 -21.77 0.55 0.24
N VAL A 198 -21.07 -0.57 0.11
CA VAL A 198 -20.46 -1.00 -1.16
C VAL A 198 -21.53 -1.28 -2.21
N VAL A 199 -22.65 -1.91 -1.84
CA VAL A 199 -23.78 -2.13 -2.76
C VAL A 199 -24.32 -0.81 -3.30
N ARG A 200 -24.43 0.22 -2.46
CA ARG A 200 -24.89 1.56 -2.90
C ARG A 200 -23.87 2.29 -3.76
N LEU A 201 -22.57 2.01 -3.59
CA LEU A 201 -21.48 2.60 -4.38
C LEU A 201 -21.21 1.88 -5.70
N ALA A 202 -21.62 0.62 -5.83
CA ALA A 202 -21.37 -0.23 -6.99
C ALA A 202 -21.72 0.38 -8.36
N PRO A 203 -22.74 1.26 -8.52
CA PRO A 203 -22.99 1.93 -9.81
C PRO A 203 -21.76 2.68 -10.36
N THR A 204 -20.89 3.22 -9.51
CA THR A 204 -19.70 4.00 -9.90
C THR A 204 -18.55 3.13 -10.41
N PHE A 205 -18.39 1.90 -9.90
CA PHE A 205 -17.18 1.11 -10.08
C PHE A 205 -17.36 -0.07 -11.04
N GLY A 206 -16.29 -0.44 -11.73
CA GLY A 206 -16.20 -1.65 -12.56
C GLY A 206 -15.79 -2.89 -11.78
N GLY A 207 -15.28 -2.73 -10.56
CA GLY A 207 -14.94 -3.82 -9.65
C GLY A 207 -14.68 -3.31 -8.23
N ILE A 208 -14.72 -4.24 -7.26
CA ILE A 208 -14.46 -4.00 -5.84
C ILE A 208 -13.26 -4.84 -5.41
N ASN A 209 -12.26 -4.18 -4.83
CA ASN A 209 -11.13 -4.82 -4.16
C ASN A 209 -11.27 -4.62 -2.65
N LEU A 210 -11.53 -5.70 -1.91
CA LEU A 210 -11.55 -5.71 -0.44
C LEU A 210 -10.14 -5.90 0.09
N GLU A 211 -9.76 -5.09 1.08
CA GLU A 211 -8.40 -5.03 1.62
C GLU A 211 -8.41 -4.82 3.14
N ASP A 212 -7.49 -5.48 3.87
CA ASP A 212 -7.21 -5.20 5.28
C ASP A 212 -8.45 -5.25 6.21
N ILE A 213 -9.41 -6.14 5.90
CA ILE A 213 -10.58 -6.43 6.75
C ILE A 213 -10.30 -7.67 7.61
N ALA A 214 -10.57 -7.60 8.90
CA ALA A 214 -10.30 -8.70 9.82
C ALA A 214 -11.21 -9.92 9.56
N ALA A 215 -10.65 -11.12 9.70
CA ALA A 215 -11.44 -12.35 9.77
C ALA A 215 -12.15 -12.45 11.14
N PRO A 216 -13.38 -13.01 11.21
CA PRO A 216 -14.11 -13.70 10.14
C PRO A 216 -14.96 -12.79 9.24
N ALA A 217 -15.13 -11.51 9.58
CA ALA A 217 -15.97 -10.56 8.85
C ALA A 217 -15.60 -10.45 7.36
N ALA A 218 -14.31 -10.47 7.05
CA ALA A 218 -13.80 -10.49 5.68
C ALA A 218 -14.47 -11.53 4.75
N PHE A 219 -14.78 -12.73 5.27
CA PHE A 219 -15.43 -13.79 4.48
C PHE A 219 -16.90 -13.49 4.23
N GLU A 220 -17.62 -13.05 5.26
CA GLU A 220 -19.04 -12.68 5.18
C GLU A 220 -19.26 -11.53 4.20
N VAL A 221 -18.42 -10.49 4.29
CA VAL A 221 -18.46 -9.33 3.40
C VAL A 221 -18.19 -9.74 1.95
N GLU A 222 -17.15 -10.55 1.69
CA GLU A 222 -16.84 -10.99 0.34
C GLU A 222 -17.98 -11.83 -0.26
N GLU A 223 -18.48 -12.82 0.47
CA GLU A 223 -19.54 -13.71 -0.01
C GLU A 223 -20.83 -12.93 -0.31
N ALA A 224 -21.28 -12.09 0.62
CA ALA A 224 -22.48 -11.28 0.44
C ALA A 224 -22.36 -10.31 -0.74
N LEU A 225 -21.20 -9.67 -0.93
CA LEU A 225 -20.99 -8.75 -2.04
C LEU A 225 -20.91 -9.47 -3.39
N ARG A 226 -20.31 -10.67 -3.44
CA ARG A 226 -20.28 -11.50 -4.66
C ARG A 226 -21.67 -11.98 -5.06
N GLU A 227 -22.55 -12.21 -4.11
CA GLU A 227 -23.95 -12.58 -4.38
C GLU A 227 -24.80 -11.38 -4.79
N ALA A 228 -24.54 -10.20 -4.21
CA ALA A 228 -25.36 -9.00 -4.41
C ALA A 228 -24.98 -8.18 -5.66
N LEU A 229 -23.77 -8.34 -6.20
CA LEU A 229 -23.23 -7.46 -7.24
C LEU A 229 -22.98 -8.17 -8.57
N ASP A 230 -23.31 -7.47 -9.67
CA ASP A 230 -23.01 -7.89 -11.05
C ASP A 230 -21.58 -7.50 -11.51
N ILE A 231 -20.75 -6.97 -10.61
CA ILE A 231 -19.34 -6.60 -10.86
C ILE A 231 -18.40 -7.50 -10.05
N PRO A 232 -17.16 -7.73 -10.51
CA PRO A 232 -16.20 -8.55 -9.78
C PRO A 232 -15.91 -7.97 -8.40
N VAL A 233 -15.95 -8.83 -7.39
CA VAL A 233 -15.51 -8.56 -6.02
C VAL A 233 -14.34 -9.51 -5.73
N PHE A 234 -13.23 -8.94 -5.28
CA PHE A 234 -11.99 -9.67 -5.02
C PHE A 234 -11.41 -9.22 -3.68
N HIS A 235 -11.04 -10.17 -2.83
CA HIS A 235 -10.31 -9.90 -1.59
C HIS A 235 -8.84 -10.25 -1.76
N ASP A 236 -7.95 -9.26 -1.71
CA ASP A 236 -6.52 -9.46 -2.05
C ASP A 236 -5.80 -10.33 -1.02
N ASP A 237 -5.99 -10.06 0.28
CA ASP A 237 -5.36 -10.85 1.35
C ASP A 237 -5.70 -12.35 1.29
N GLN A 238 -6.89 -12.68 0.77
CA GLN A 238 -7.32 -14.05 0.58
C GLN A 238 -6.81 -14.62 -0.74
N HIS A 239 -7.39 -14.17 -1.86
CA HIS A 239 -7.19 -14.80 -3.16
C HIS A 239 -5.86 -14.38 -3.79
N GLY A 240 -5.43 -13.13 -3.61
CA GLY A 240 -4.14 -12.63 -4.08
C GLY A 240 -2.99 -13.45 -3.48
N THR A 241 -2.99 -13.58 -2.15
CA THR A 241 -2.02 -14.43 -1.42
C THR A 241 -2.07 -15.89 -1.89
N ALA A 242 -3.26 -16.45 -2.08
CA ALA A 242 -3.44 -17.83 -2.52
C ALA A 242 -2.85 -18.08 -3.92
N VAL A 243 -3.12 -17.20 -4.89
CA VAL A 243 -2.64 -17.31 -6.28
C VAL A 243 -1.12 -17.25 -6.34
N VAL A 244 -0.49 -16.26 -5.68
CA VAL A 244 0.98 -16.13 -5.72
C VAL A 244 1.67 -17.28 -4.97
N THR A 245 1.06 -17.80 -3.90
CA THR A 245 1.58 -18.96 -3.16
C THR A 245 1.54 -20.23 -4.01
N LEU A 246 0.44 -20.48 -4.72
CA LEU A 246 0.34 -21.63 -5.64
C LEU A 246 1.35 -21.52 -6.79
N ALA A 247 1.51 -20.33 -7.37
CA ALA A 247 2.50 -20.10 -8.42
C ALA A 247 3.94 -20.37 -7.94
N ALA A 248 4.28 -19.93 -6.72
CA ALA A 248 5.56 -20.21 -6.10
C ALA A 248 5.77 -21.72 -5.87
N LEU A 249 4.74 -22.43 -5.38
CA LEU A 249 4.80 -23.87 -5.17
C LEU A 249 5.01 -24.63 -6.49
N TRP A 250 4.29 -24.27 -7.55
CA TRP A 250 4.48 -24.88 -8.87
C TRP A 250 5.90 -24.71 -9.40
N ASN A 251 6.50 -23.53 -9.21
CA ASN A 251 7.88 -23.30 -9.62
C ASN A 251 8.86 -24.11 -8.76
N ALA A 252 8.64 -24.23 -7.45
CA ALA A 252 9.44 -25.08 -6.57
C ALA A 252 9.35 -26.56 -6.97
N CYS A 253 8.15 -27.05 -7.31
CA CYS A 253 7.94 -28.39 -7.85
C CYS A 253 8.77 -28.63 -9.12
N ARG A 254 8.71 -27.70 -10.08
CA ARG A 254 9.48 -27.78 -11.33
C ARG A 254 10.98 -27.81 -11.09
N LEU A 255 11.50 -26.95 -10.21
CA LEU A 255 12.93 -26.89 -9.90
C LEU A 255 13.45 -28.13 -9.17
N THR A 256 12.59 -28.79 -8.39
CA THR A 256 12.96 -29.96 -7.59
C THR A 256 12.56 -31.30 -8.21
N GLY A 257 11.87 -31.27 -9.36
CA GLY A 257 11.34 -32.47 -10.03
C GLY A 257 10.24 -33.19 -9.23
N ARG A 258 9.52 -32.48 -8.36
CA ARG A 258 8.44 -33.05 -7.54
C ARG A 258 7.08 -32.81 -8.20
N GLU A 259 6.20 -33.80 -8.08
CA GLU A 259 4.79 -33.67 -8.48
C GLU A 259 3.96 -33.10 -7.33
N ILE A 260 3.05 -32.17 -7.63
CA ILE A 260 2.25 -31.46 -6.61
C ILE A 260 1.39 -32.43 -5.77
N GLY A 261 0.86 -33.49 -6.37
CA GLY A 261 0.04 -34.50 -5.68
C GLY A 261 0.79 -35.41 -4.73
N ASN A 262 2.13 -35.40 -4.76
CA ASN A 262 2.97 -36.18 -3.84
C ASN A 262 3.47 -35.33 -2.65
N LEU A 263 2.99 -34.08 -2.52
CA LEU A 263 3.38 -33.19 -1.44
C LEU A 263 2.48 -33.36 -0.21
N SER A 264 3.12 -33.35 0.97
CA SER A 264 2.49 -33.00 2.23
C SER A 264 2.90 -31.56 2.58
N VAL A 265 1.92 -30.67 2.73
CA VAL A 265 2.13 -29.23 2.95
C VAL A 265 1.65 -28.86 4.35
N VAL A 266 2.46 -28.08 5.08
CA VAL A 266 2.06 -27.49 6.36
C VAL A 266 1.79 -26.01 6.16
N ILE A 267 0.59 -25.55 6.56
CA ILE A 267 0.22 -24.14 6.57
C ILE A 267 0.23 -23.67 8.04
N ALA A 268 1.18 -22.80 8.38
CA ALA A 268 1.29 -22.22 9.72
C ALA A 268 0.54 -20.86 9.75
N GLY A 269 -0.64 -20.85 10.36
CA GLY A 269 -1.55 -19.72 10.45
C GLY A 269 -2.80 -19.94 9.60
N MET A 270 -3.93 -20.31 10.22
CA MET A 270 -5.20 -20.56 9.54
C MET A 270 -6.18 -19.37 9.65
N GLY A 271 -5.69 -18.17 9.34
CA GLY A 271 -6.51 -16.96 9.15
C GLY A 271 -7.07 -16.86 7.72
N ALA A 272 -7.51 -15.66 7.31
CA ALA A 272 -8.08 -15.38 5.98
C ALA A 272 -7.21 -15.95 4.83
N ALA A 273 -5.95 -15.52 4.77
CA ALA A 273 -4.98 -15.99 3.79
C ALA A 273 -4.72 -17.50 3.86
N GLY A 274 -4.54 -18.06 5.06
CA GLY A 274 -4.21 -19.48 5.24
C GLY A 274 -5.32 -20.43 4.78
N VAL A 275 -6.58 -20.06 5.02
CA VAL A 275 -7.75 -20.80 4.53
C VAL A 275 -7.84 -20.74 3.00
N ALA A 276 -7.69 -19.55 2.40
CA ALA A 276 -7.73 -19.39 0.95
C ALA A 276 -6.58 -20.13 0.24
N VAL A 277 -5.36 -20.05 0.78
CA VAL A 277 -4.18 -20.83 0.33
C VAL A 277 -4.48 -22.33 0.42
N GLY A 278 -4.99 -22.81 1.56
CA GLY A 278 -5.34 -24.23 1.70
C GLY A 278 -6.31 -24.71 0.64
N ARG A 279 -7.36 -23.93 0.36
CA ARG A 279 -8.38 -24.26 -0.63
C ARG A 279 -7.81 -24.33 -2.05
N ILE A 280 -7.08 -23.30 -2.48
CA ILE A 280 -6.50 -23.29 -3.84
C ILE A 280 -5.47 -24.40 -4.05
N LEU A 281 -4.73 -24.76 -2.99
CA LEU A 281 -3.75 -25.86 -3.04
C LEU A 281 -4.43 -27.23 -3.16
N LEU A 282 -5.54 -27.45 -2.45
CA LEU A 282 -6.36 -28.66 -2.60
C LEU A 282 -6.94 -28.75 -4.02
N ASP A 283 -7.48 -27.64 -4.53
CA ASP A 283 -8.03 -27.58 -5.90
C ASP A 283 -6.94 -27.82 -6.96
N ALA A 284 -5.70 -27.41 -6.69
CA ALA A 284 -4.53 -27.69 -7.53
C ALA A 284 -4.00 -29.13 -7.40
N GLY A 285 -4.59 -29.95 -6.53
CA GLY A 285 -4.29 -31.37 -6.39
C GLY A 285 -3.13 -31.68 -5.44
N VAL A 286 -2.83 -30.84 -4.45
CA VAL A 286 -1.89 -31.20 -3.36
C VAL A 286 -2.41 -32.43 -2.60
N GLY A 287 -1.51 -33.38 -2.30
CA GLY A 287 -1.88 -34.66 -1.70
C GLY A 287 -2.38 -34.55 -0.27
N GLU A 288 -1.66 -33.82 0.58
CA GLU A 288 -2.03 -33.63 1.99
C GLU A 288 -1.74 -32.20 2.44
N ILE A 289 -2.67 -31.61 3.21
CA ILE A 289 -2.49 -30.31 3.85
C ILE A 289 -2.76 -30.42 5.35
N VAL A 290 -1.81 -29.95 6.15
CA VAL A 290 -1.93 -29.83 7.60
C VAL A 290 -1.93 -28.35 7.98
N GLY A 291 -3.08 -27.84 8.44
CA GLY A 291 -3.19 -26.50 9.00
C GLY A 291 -2.79 -26.47 10.47
N TRP A 292 -1.94 -25.53 10.86
CA TRP A 292 -1.59 -25.26 12.26
C TRP A 292 -1.95 -23.83 12.62
N THR A 293 -2.58 -23.61 13.78
CA THR A 293 -2.84 -22.27 14.30
C THR A 293 -2.46 -22.19 15.78
N VAL A 294 -2.04 -21.01 16.22
CA VAL A 294 -1.82 -20.75 17.64
C VAL A 294 -3.20 -20.65 18.31
N PRO A 295 -3.44 -21.26 19.49
CA PRO A 295 -4.64 -20.99 20.26
C PRO A 295 -4.77 -19.48 20.49
N ALA A 296 -5.96 -18.91 20.29
CA ALA A 296 -6.21 -17.50 20.56
C ALA A 296 -5.68 -17.14 21.95
N ARG A 297 -4.75 -16.17 22.04
CA ARG A 297 -4.33 -15.62 23.33
C ARG A 297 -5.58 -15.02 23.96
N SER A 298 -6.07 -15.59 25.06
CA SER A 298 -7.10 -14.93 25.84
C SER A 298 -6.51 -13.59 26.32
N THR A 299 -6.97 -12.48 25.79
CA THR A 299 -6.80 -11.17 26.41
C THR A 299 -7.68 -11.15 27.66
N ARG A 300 -7.20 -11.79 28.74
CA ARG A 300 -7.68 -11.51 30.09
C ARG A 300 -7.21 -10.09 30.42
N GLY A 301 -8.07 -9.11 30.20
CA GLY A 301 -7.73 -7.70 30.41
C GLY A 301 -8.91 -6.74 30.33
N ALA A 302 -10.10 -7.13 30.78
CA ALA A 302 -11.17 -6.21 31.14
C ALA A 302 -11.87 -6.76 32.39
N THR A 303 -11.29 -6.49 33.55
CA THR A 303 -11.92 -6.68 34.86
C THR A 303 -12.84 -5.50 35.15
N THR A 304 -14.10 -5.86 35.48
CA THR A 304 -15.14 -5.15 36.25
C THR A 304 -15.64 -3.80 35.76
#